data_AF-A0A2V6PH84-F1
#
_entry.id   AF-A0A2V6PH84-F1
#
_cell.length_a   1.000
_cell.length_b   1.000
_cell.length_c   1.000
_cell.angle_alpha   90.00
_cell.angle_beta   90.00
_cell.angle_gamma   90.00
#
_symmetry.space_group_name_H-M   'P 1'
#
loop_
_entity.id
_entity.type
_entity.pdbx_description
1 polymer ?
#
loop_
_entity_poly.entity_id
_entity_poly.type
_entity_poly.pdbx_seq_one_letter_code
_entity_poly.pdbx_strand_id
1 'polypeptide(L)'
;MGMKIDHYFRVGVFALMLAAPLELARPVSSVAASDTAAVDPGQQKYVRDYVDAVKSGNPERLKALIHPASLACITDQTRDFFDEMLARALQHKLTGKYRIARVVKVDQGRTSADALLPAEMFSYPVRPTHEIQVDFETGPYASLTLIRAIALFRGKWLEVSPCPTAKGLEAFRKAKVARDARKLRAKELVASLEDPLLSEIRDLVKQQNTVEAMKRYSAATGEDLSMAREVVDLLESRSP
;
A
#
# COMPACT_ATOMS: atom_id res chain seq x y z
N MET A 1 -42.81 -19.05 22.51
CA MET A 1 -41.37 -19.33 22.40
C MET A 1 -40.60 -18.14 22.93
N GLY A 2 -40.24 -18.20 24.21
CA GLY A 2 -39.43 -17.19 24.87
C GLY A 2 -38.36 -17.93 25.65
N MET A 3 -37.11 -17.46 25.56
CA MET A 3 -36.07 -17.88 26.47
C MET A 3 -35.30 -16.64 26.92
N LYS A 4 -35.50 -16.38 28.22
CA LYS A 4 -34.79 -15.41 29.04
C LYS A 4 -33.35 -15.85 29.24
N ILE A 5 -32.44 -14.90 29.40
CA ILE A 5 -31.12 -15.11 29.98
C ILE A 5 -31.15 -14.37 31.32
N ASP A 6 -31.21 -15.14 32.40
CA ASP A 6 -31.08 -14.64 33.77
C ASP A 6 -29.66 -14.91 34.30
N HIS A 7 -29.22 -13.97 35.14
CA HIS A 7 -27.93 -13.84 35.80
C HIS A 7 -27.64 -14.88 36.90
N TYR A 8 -26.38 -14.79 37.39
CA TYR A 8 -25.81 -15.32 38.63
C TYR A 8 -25.27 -16.76 38.54
N PHE A 9 -24.13 -17.16 39.13
CA PHE A 9 -23.65 -16.89 40.48
C PHE A 9 -22.12 -17.12 40.59
N ARG A 10 -21.52 -16.50 41.62
CA ARG A 10 -20.13 -16.62 42.10
C ARG A 10 -19.83 -17.98 42.76
N VAL A 11 -18.54 -18.16 43.06
CA VAL A 11 -17.91 -18.88 44.19
C VAL A 11 -17.38 -20.28 43.89
N GLY A 12 -16.12 -20.51 44.27
CA GLY A 12 -15.80 -21.71 45.05
C GLY A 12 -14.67 -22.59 44.53
N VAL A 13 -13.47 -22.32 45.03
CA VAL A 13 -12.28 -23.17 45.09
C VAL A 13 -12.64 -24.64 45.44
N PHE A 14 -12.15 -25.60 44.66
CA PHE A 14 -11.75 -26.91 45.17
C PHE A 14 -10.49 -27.40 44.43
N ALA A 15 -9.48 -27.71 45.24
CA ALA A 15 -8.21 -28.26 44.83
C ALA A 15 -8.37 -29.70 44.32
N LEU A 16 -7.74 -30.02 43.21
CA LEU A 16 -7.28 -31.38 42.93
C LEU A 16 -5.86 -31.30 42.37
N MET A 17 -4.89 -31.68 43.22
CA MET A 17 -3.56 -32.03 42.76
C MET A 17 -3.65 -33.30 41.91
N LEU A 18 -3.26 -33.19 40.65
CA LEU A 18 -2.82 -34.34 39.85
C LEU A 18 -1.45 -34.01 39.29
N ALA A 19 -0.47 -34.82 39.72
CA ALA A 19 0.90 -34.80 39.26
C ALA A 19 0.95 -35.02 37.74
N ALA A 20 1.40 -34.00 37.01
CA ALA A 20 1.75 -34.11 35.60
C ALA A 20 3.26 -34.32 35.46
N PRO A 21 3.71 -35.18 34.53
CA PRO A 21 5.12 -35.49 34.34
C PRO A 21 5.93 -34.25 33.92
N LEU A 22 7.17 -34.18 34.42
CA LEU A 22 8.23 -33.29 33.92
C LEU A 22 8.50 -33.63 32.45
N GLU A 23 7.73 -33.03 31.55
CA GLU A 23 8.10 -32.92 30.14
C GLU A 23 9.23 -31.90 30.05
N LEU A 24 10.41 -32.40 29.64
CA LEU A 24 11.54 -31.60 29.23
C LEU A 24 11.05 -30.47 28.30
N ALA A 25 11.16 -29.23 28.78
CA ALA A 25 10.93 -28.05 27.98
C ALA A 25 11.85 -28.12 26.75
N ARG A 26 11.28 -28.55 25.62
CA ARG A 26 11.92 -28.36 24.32
C ARG A 26 12.13 -26.86 24.16
N PRO A 27 13.36 -26.37 23.94
CA PRO A 27 13.53 -24.98 23.58
C PRO A 27 12.66 -24.73 22.36
N VAL A 28 11.72 -23.79 22.49
CA VAL A 28 11.03 -23.22 21.34
C VAL A 28 12.14 -22.67 20.46
N SER A 29 12.43 -23.38 19.38
CA SER A 29 13.34 -22.90 18.35
C SER A 29 12.86 -21.52 17.96
N SER A 30 13.72 -20.54 18.23
CA SER A 30 13.64 -19.18 17.72
C SER A 30 13.05 -19.21 16.32
N VAL A 31 11.91 -18.54 16.14
CA VAL A 31 11.49 -18.10 14.81
C VAL A 31 12.72 -17.46 14.17
N ALA A 32 13.09 -17.94 12.99
CA ALA A 32 14.24 -17.45 12.25
C ALA A 32 14.19 -15.92 12.22
N ALA A 33 15.25 -15.29 12.75
CA ALA A 33 15.47 -13.88 12.55
C ALA A 33 15.38 -13.63 11.04
N SER A 34 14.45 -12.77 10.64
CA SER A 34 14.36 -12.30 9.26
C SER A 34 15.75 -11.83 8.84
N ASP A 35 16.29 -12.36 7.73
CA ASP A 35 17.53 -11.93 7.08
C ASP A 35 17.40 -10.47 6.57
N THR A 36 17.28 -9.53 7.51
CA THR A 36 17.37 -8.11 7.23
C THR A 36 18.86 -7.83 7.08
N ALA A 37 19.33 -7.76 5.84
CA ALA A 37 20.70 -7.38 5.58
C ALA A 37 20.94 -5.96 6.15
N ALA A 38 22.14 -5.73 6.69
CA ALA A 38 22.55 -4.39 7.09
C ALA A 38 22.42 -3.44 5.88
N VAL A 39 21.69 -2.34 6.06
CA VAL A 39 21.43 -1.39 4.98
C VAL A 39 22.72 -0.67 4.64
N ASP A 40 23.22 -0.84 3.41
CA ASP A 40 24.46 -0.21 2.97
C ASP A 40 24.28 1.30 2.68
N PRO A 41 25.36 2.12 2.74
CA PRO A 41 25.26 3.57 2.51
C PRO A 41 24.66 3.96 1.15
N GLY A 42 24.85 3.15 0.12
CA GLY A 42 24.26 3.33 -1.20
C GLY A 42 22.75 3.08 -1.21
N GLN A 43 22.27 2.05 -0.52
CA GLN A 43 20.82 1.79 -0.35
C GLN A 43 20.16 2.92 0.43
N GLN A 44 20.80 3.40 1.49
CA GLN A 44 20.32 4.59 2.22
C GLN A 44 20.27 5.81 1.32
N LYS A 45 21.28 6.00 0.45
CA LYS A 45 21.31 7.09 -0.52
C LYS A 45 20.16 6.98 -1.51
N TYR A 46 19.90 5.80 -2.08
CA TYR A 46 18.76 5.58 -2.99
C TYR A 46 17.43 6.00 -2.35
N VAL A 47 17.18 5.60 -1.10
CA VAL A 47 15.94 5.99 -0.40
C VAL A 47 15.86 7.49 -0.19
N ARG A 48 16.96 8.15 0.23
CA ARG A 48 16.98 9.62 0.36
C ARG A 48 16.66 10.30 -0.96
N ASP A 49 17.34 9.91 -2.03
CA ASP A 49 17.14 10.51 -3.36
C ASP A 49 15.70 10.28 -3.85
N TYR A 50 15.11 9.10 -3.58
CA TYR A 50 13.72 8.78 -3.91
C TYR A 50 12.74 9.69 -3.18
N VAL A 51 12.89 9.82 -1.86
CA VAL A 51 12.04 10.68 -1.03
C VAL A 51 12.14 12.13 -1.48
N ASP A 52 13.35 12.61 -1.77
CA ASP A 52 13.57 13.97 -2.28
C ASP A 52 12.92 14.19 -3.65
N ALA A 53 12.99 13.20 -4.55
CA ALA A 53 12.35 13.25 -5.86
C ALA A 53 10.82 13.37 -5.71
N VAL A 54 10.20 12.53 -4.88
CA VAL A 54 8.74 12.58 -4.63
C VAL A 54 8.34 13.90 -3.98
N LYS A 55 9.05 14.34 -2.92
CA LYS A 55 8.77 15.62 -2.25
C LYS A 55 8.89 16.82 -3.19
N SER A 56 9.82 16.77 -4.15
CA SER A 56 10.00 17.85 -5.13
C SER A 56 8.96 17.86 -6.25
N GLY A 57 8.11 16.83 -6.37
CA GLY A 57 7.13 16.73 -7.45
C GLY A 57 7.75 16.56 -8.84
N ASN A 58 9.04 16.20 -8.94
CA ASN A 58 9.79 16.23 -10.20
C ASN A 58 9.90 14.81 -10.82
N PRO A 59 9.17 14.53 -11.92
CA PRO A 59 9.17 13.21 -12.54
C PRO A 59 10.54 12.82 -13.13
N GLU A 60 11.35 13.78 -13.58
CA GLU A 60 12.68 13.48 -14.13
C GLU A 60 13.67 13.04 -13.05
N ARG A 61 13.53 13.57 -11.82
CA ARG A 61 14.31 13.10 -10.66
C ARG A 61 13.93 11.67 -10.28
N LEU A 62 12.66 11.31 -10.39
CA LEU A 62 12.23 9.91 -10.19
C LEU A 62 12.79 8.99 -11.28
N LYS A 63 12.68 9.39 -12.56
CA LYS A 63 13.23 8.61 -13.69
C LYS A 63 14.73 8.37 -13.54
N ALA A 64 15.49 9.34 -13.04
CA ALA A 64 16.93 9.20 -12.80
C ALA A 64 17.30 8.11 -11.78
N LEU A 65 16.33 7.64 -10.97
CA LEU A 65 16.50 6.54 -10.01
C LEU A 65 16.10 5.18 -10.57
N ILE A 66 15.60 5.11 -11.81
CA ILE A 66 15.19 3.88 -12.47
C ILE A 66 16.35 3.32 -13.29
N HIS A 67 16.49 2.00 -13.27
CA HIS A 67 17.51 1.28 -14.03
C HIS A 67 17.35 1.56 -15.54
N PRO A 68 18.44 1.84 -16.29
CA PRO A 68 18.34 2.16 -17.72
C PRO A 68 17.61 1.12 -18.56
N ALA A 69 17.74 -0.17 -18.23
CA ALA A 69 17.00 -1.23 -18.91
C ALA A 69 15.47 -1.16 -18.69
N SER A 70 15.02 -0.70 -17.51
CA SER A 70 13.59 -0.42 -17.25
C SER A 70 13.14 0.85 -17.97
N LEU A 71 13.98 1.88 -18.03
CA LEU A 71 13.70 3.08 -18.82
C LEU A 71 13.60 2.78 -20.32
N ALA A 72 14.36 1.82 -20.83
CA ALA A 72 14.31 1.39 -22.23
C ALA A 72 12.96 0.74 -22.61
N CYS A 73 12.16 0.31 -21.62
CA CYS A 73 10.81 -0.18 -21.86
C CYS A 73 9.78 0.93 -22.07
N ILE A 74 10.16 2.20 -21.91
CA ILE A 74 9.31 3.35 -22.21
C ILE A 74 9.37 3.63 -23.71
N THR A 75 8.34 3.16 -24.41
CA THR A 75 8.12 3.34 -25.85
C THR A 75 6.79 4.07 -26.04
N ASP A 76 6.48 4.50 -27.26
CA ASP A 76 5.18 5.12 -27.53
C ASP A 76 3.99 4.20 -27.21
N GLN A 77 4.18 2.87 -27.31
CA GLN A 77 3.15 1.89 -27.00
C GLN A 77 2.97 1.64 -25.49
N THR A 78 3.95 1.98 -24.66
CA THR A 78 3.94 1.70 -23.20
C THR A 78 3.95 2.96 -22.36
N ARG A 79 4.08 4.14 -22.99
CA ARG A 79 4.24 5.44 -22.33
C ARG A 79 3.13 5.73 -21.32
N ASP A 80 1.88 5.44 -21.67
CA ASP A 80 0.70 5.65 -20.82
C ASP A 80 0.77 4.88 -19.49
N PHE A 81 1.32 3.67 -19.52
CA PHE A 81 1.56 2.88 -18.31
C PHE A 81 2.59 3.54 -17.40
N PHE A 82 3.75 3.92 -17.94
CA PHE A 82 4.84 4.51 -17.16
C PHE A 82 4.51 5.90 -16.64
N ASP A 83 3.82 6.72 -17.43
CA ASP A 83 3.37 8.05 -17.01
C ASP A 83 2.40 7.95 -15.82
N GLU A 84 1.45 7.01 -15.84
CA GLU A 84 0.54 6.77 -14.71
C GLU A 84 1.29 6.24 -13.47
N MET A 85 2.27 5.35 -13.66
CA MET A 85 3.10 4.83 -12.57
C MET A 85 3.89 5.96 -11.88
N LEU A 86 4.54 6.82 -12.66
CA LEU A 86 5.28 7.99 -12.15
C LEU A 86 4.35 9.00 -11.50
N ALA A 87 3.20 9.30 -12.13
CA ALA A 87 2.21 10.21 -11.57
C ALA A 87 1.70 9.71 -10.21
N ARG A 88 1.45 8.41 -10.07
CA ARG A 88 1.04 7.81 -8.78
C ARG A 88 2.12 7.96 -7.71
N ALA A 89 3.39 7.73 -8.06
CA ALA A 89 4.49 7.92 -7.12
C ALA A 89 4.54 9.37 -6.59
N LEU A 90 4.25 10.36 -7.45
CA LEU A 90 4.22 11.78 -7.10
C LEU A 90 2.95 12.24 -6.38
N GLN A 91 1.86 11.46 -6.41
CA GLN A 91 0.61 11.81 -5.70
C GLN A 91 0.74 11.69 -4.18
N HIS A 92 1.71 10.93 -3.67
CA HIS A 92 1.88 10.73 -2.24
C HIS A 92 2.51 11.97 -1.57
N LYS A 93 1.80 12.56 -0.62
CA LYS A 93 2.34 13.61 0.26
C LYS A 93 3.24 12.97 1.33
N LEU A 94 4.53 12.83 1.03
CA LEU A 94 5.51 12.30 1.99
C LEU A 94 5.93 13.40 2.99
N THR A 95 5.05 13.77 3.92
CA THR A 95 5.29 14.88 4.87
C THR A 95 5.89 14.46 6.21
N GLY A 96 5.73 13.19 6.61
CA GLY A 96 6.22 12.69 7.89
C GLY A 96 7.62 12.08 7.87
N LYS A 97 7.99 11.48 9.00
CA LYS A 97 9.23 10.71 9.14
C LYS A 97 9.12 9.43 8.33
N TYR A 98 10.27 8.90 7.94
CA TYR A 98 10.36 7.59 7.32
C TYR A 98 11.51 6.80 7.90
N ARG A 99 11.42 5.48 7.78
CA ARG A 99 12.50 4.56 8.13
C ARG A 99 12.61 3.49 7.06
N ILE A 100 13.84 3.03 6.82
CA ILE A 100 14.05 1.82 6.04
C ILE A 100 13.67 0.66 6.95
N ALA A 101 12.51 0.06 6.70
CA ALA A 101 11.96 -0.98 7.54
C ALA A 101 12.71 -2.30 7.32
N ARG A 102 13.09 -2.58 6.07
CA ARG A 102 13.75 -3.83 5.69
C ARG A 102 14.48 -3.70 4.35
N VAL A 103 15.60 -4.39 4.23
CA VAL A 103 16.25 -4.70 2.95
C VAL A 103 16.50 -6.19 2.90
N VAL A 104 15.99 -6.86 1.86
CA VAL A 104 16.19 -8.29 1.64
C VAL A 104 16.84 -8.53 0.29
N LYS A 105 17.71 -9.54 0.22
CA LYS A 105 18.11 -10.12 -1.06
C LYS A 105 16.93 -10.88 -1.64
N VAL A 106 16.67 -10.71 -2.93
CA VAL A 106 15.63 -11.47 -3.62
C VAL A 106 16.25 -12.68 -4.32
N ASP A 107 15.73 -13.87 -4.03
CA ASP A 107 16.23 -15.10 -4.62
C ASP A 107 15.78 -15.20 -6.08
N GLN A 108 16.73 -15.48 -6.98
CA GLN A 108 16.52 -15.57 -8.43
C GLN A 108 15.81 -14.36 -9.07
N GLY A 109 15.81 -13.20 -8.40
CA GLY A 109 15.08 -12.01 -8.83
C GLY A 109 13.57 -12.04 -8.57
N ARG A 110 13.07 -12.98 -7.75
CA ARG A 110 11.66 -13.05 -7.35
C ARG A 110 11.38 -12.05 -6.21
N THR A 111 10.61 -11.04 -6.53
CA THR A 111 10.18 -9.94 -5.67
C THR A 111 8.83 -10.23 -5.01
N SER A 112 8.46 -9.45 -3.99
CA SER A 112 7.10 -9.51 -3.44
C SER A 112 6.03 -9.13 -4.47
N ALA A 113 6.38 -8.28 -5.44
CA ALA A 113 5.50 -7.90 -6.54
C ALA A 113 5.14 -9.09 -7.45
N ASP A 114 6.02 -10.09 -7.60
CA ASP A 114 5.74 -11.28 -8.42
C ASP A 114 4.65 -12.19 -7.83
N ALA A 115 4.34 -12.03 -6.54
CA ALA A 115 3.18 -12.69 -5.94
C ALA A 115 1.84 -12.00 -6.31
N LEU A 116 1.90 -10.74 -6.74
CA LEU A 116 0.72 -9.91 -7.04
C LEU A 116 0.55 -9.64 -8.54
N LEU A 117 1.65 -9.69 -9.30
CA LEU A 117 1.70 -9.40 -10.72
C LEU A 117 1.84 -10.74 -11.49
N PRO A 118 0.85 -11.14 -12.30
CA PRO A 118 0.96 -12.34 -13.10
C PRO A 118 2.16 -12.25 -14.05
N ALA A 119 2.99 -13.29 -14.09
CA ALA A 119 4.24 -13.31 -14.86
C ALA A 119 4.02 -13.12 -16.37
N GLU A 120 2.82 -13.43 -16.88
CA GLU A 120 2.47 -13.19 -18.27
C GLU A 120 2.11 -11.73 -18.60
N MET A 121 1.89 -10.90 -17.57
CA MET A 121 1.56 -9.48 -17.71
C MET A 121 2.80 -8.59 -17.61
N PHE A 122 3.86 -9.05 -16.95
CA PHE A 122 5.03 -8.25 -16.64
C PHE A 122 6.31 -9.07 -16.69
N SER A 123 7.41 -8.46 -17.14
CA SER A 123 8.74 -9.05 -17.09
C SER A 123 9.78 -8.04 -16.64
N TYR A 124 10.74 -8.48 -15.84
CA TYR A 124 11.86 -7.62 -15.45
C TYR A 124 12.94 -7.60 -16.55
N PRO A 125 13.34 -6.42 -17.05
CA PRO A 125 14.34 -6.30 -18.11
C PRO A 125 15.77 -6.59 -17.62
N VAL A 126 15.97 -6.48 -16.30
CA VAL A 126 17.14 -7.00 -15.57
C VAL A 126 16.64 -7.62 -14.28
N ARG A 127 17.31 -8.65 -13.76
CA ARG A 127 16.88 -9.25 -12.49
C ARG A 127 17.14 -8.29 -11.33
N PRO A 128 16.14 -7.99 -10.48
CA PRO A 128 16.40 -7.31 -9.23
C PRO A 128 17.26 -8.21 -8.33
N THR A 129 18.06 -7.60 -7.46
CA THR A 129 18.93 -8.33 -6.52
C THR A 129 18.49 -8.13 -5.09
N HIS A 130 17.83 -7.01 -4.80
CA HIS A 130 17.29 -6.69 -3.49
C HIS A 130 15.89 -6.11 -3.61
N GLU A 131 15.16 -6.16 -2.50
CA GLU A 131 13.94 -5.42 -2.29
C GLU A 131 14.10 -4.56 -1.03
N ILE A 132 13.76 -3.28 -1.16
CA ILE A 132 13.78 -2.33 -0.05
C ILE A 132 12.35 -1.94 0.32
N GLN A 133 12.07 -2.02 1.61
CA GLN A 133 10.82 -1.59 2.22
C GLN A 133 11.08 -0.35 3.06
N VAL A 134 10.33 0.71 2.79
CA VAL A 134 10.39 1.99 3.51
C VAL A 134 9.01 2.28 4.07
N ASP A 135 8.93 2.49 5.38
CA ASP A 135 7.69 2.87 6.04
C ASP A 135 7.71 4.38 6.28
N PHE A 136 6.62 5.04 5.89
CA PHE A 136 6.36 6.45 6.10
C PHE A 136 5.25 6.62 7.13
N GLU A 137 5.46 7.51 8.07
CA GLU A 137 4.39 8.08 8.89
C GLU A 137 3.66 9.12 8.05
N THR A 138 2.38 8.90 7.76
CA THR A 138 1.55 9.87 6.99
C THR A 138 0.45 10.51 7.84
N GLY A 139 0.29 10.06 9.09
CA GLY A 139 -0.57 10.66 10.12
C GLY A 139 -0.61 9.78 11.39
N PRO A 140 -1.31 10.21 12.47
CA PRO A 140 -1.36 9.47 13.75
C PRO A 140 -1.84 8.02 13.65
N TYR A 141 -2.62 7.70 12.62
CA TYR A 141 -3.14 6.35 12.33
C TYR A 141 -2.99 5.98 10.85
N ALA A 142 -2.12 6.70 10.13
CA ALA A 142 -1.91 6.50 8.71
C ALA A 142 -0.43 6.24 8.45
N SER A 143 -0.16 5.17 7.70
CA SER A 143 1.17 4.85 7.22
C SER A 143 1.13 4.51 5.73
N LEU A 144 2.26 4.73 5.08
CA LEU A 144 2.50 4.29 3.71
C LEU A 144 3.73 3.40 3.71
N THR A 145 3.62 2.20 3.15
CA THR A 145 4.77 1.33 2.91
C THR A 145 5.12 1.37 1.43
N LEU A 146 6.35 1.80 1.16
CA LEU A 146 6.96 1.77 -0.15
C LEU A 146 7.80 0.49 -0.26
N ILE A 147 7.54 -0.31 -1.29
CA ILE A 147 8.35 -1.49 -1.62
C ILE A 147 8.96 -1.28 -3.00
N ARG A 148 10.29 -1.44 -3.12
CA ARG A 148 11.01 -1.27 -4.38
C ARG A 148 12.00 -2.39 -4.62
N ALA A 149 11.90 -3.01 -5.79
CA ALA A 149 12.91 -3.91 -6.31
C ALA A 149 14.09 -3.08 -6.84
N ILE A 150 15.32 -3.39 -6.42
CA ILE A 150 16.52 -2.63 -6.77
C ILE A 150 17.67 -3.53 -7.23
N ALA A 151 18.55 -2.96 -8.04
CA ALA A 151 19.80 -3.60 -8.46
C ALA A 151 20.95 -2.59 -8.45
N LEU A 152 22.17 -3.09 -8.19
CA LEU A 152 23.39 -2.29 -8.27
C LEU A 152 23.82 -2.19 -9.73
N PHE A 153 23.90 -0.97 -10.25
CA PHE A 153 24.36 -0.68 -11.60
C PHE A 153 25.40 0.43 -11.56
N ARG A 154 26.63 0.11 -12.00
CA ARG A 154 27.76 1.05 -12.02
C ARG A 154 27.97 1.79 -10.69
N GLY A 155 27.91 1.04 -9.59
CA GLY A 155 28.10 1.57 -8.23
C GLY A 155 26.91 2.37 -7.66
N LYS A 156 25.75 2.37 -8.33
CA LYS A 156 24.52 3.02 -7.85
C LYS A 156 23.38 2.03 -7.73
N TRP A 157 22.62 2.12 -6.64
CA TRP A 157 21.37 1.37 -6.50
C TRP A 157 20.27 2.08 -7.28
N LEU A 158 19.60 1.35 -8.15
CA LEU A 158 18.51 1.85 -8.99
C LEU A 158 17.28 0.94 -8.88
N GLU A 159 16.10 1.53 -9.01
CA GLU A 159 14.83 0.82 -9.11
C GLU A 159 14.81 -0.02 -10.38
N VAL A 160 14.47 -1.29 -10.24
CA VAL A 160 14.16 -2.15 -11.38
C VAL A 160 12.64 -2.24 -11.48
N SER A 161 12.04 -1.41 -12.32
CA SER A 161 10.61 -1.49 -12.61
C SER A 161 10.35 -2.57 -13.67
N PRO A 162 9.28 -3.37 -13.53
CA PRO A 162 8.93 -4.37 -14.54
C PRO A 162 8.38 -3.70 -15.80
N CYS A 163 8.61 -4.34 -16.95
CA CYS A 163 8.09 -3.93 -18.25
C CYS A 163 6.77 -4.64 -18.53
N PRO A 164 5.71 -3.92 -18.92
CA PRO A 164 4.44 -4.56 -19.24
C PRO A 164 4.54 -5.34 -20.56
N THR A 165 3.94 -6.51 -20.61
CA THR A 165 3.70 -7.24 -21.87
C THR A 165 2.49 -6.66 -22.59
N ALA A 166 2.21 -7.11 -23.82
CA ALA A 166 0.98 -6.73 -24.53
C ALA A 166 -0.29 -7.04 -23.70
N LYS A 167 -0.34 -8.22 -23.07
CA LYS A 167 -1.43 -8.62 -22.16
C LYS A 167 -1.50 -7.71 -20.93
N GLY A 168 -0.35 -7.38 -20.34
CA GLY A 168 -0.28 -6.44 -19.21
C GLY A 168 -0.77 -5.04 -19.56
N LEU A 169 -0.41 -4.52 -20.73
CA LEU A 169 -0.89 -3.23 -21.23
C LEU A 169 -2.41 -3.22 -21.46
N GLU A 170 -2.96 -4.27 -22.07
CA GLU A 170 -4.41 -4.39 -22.27
C GLU A 170 -5.16 -4.39 -20.93
N ALA A 171 -4.69 -5.21 -19.98
CA ALA A 171 -5.26 -5.28 -18.65
C ALA A 171 -5.17 -3.92 -17.92
N PHE A 172 -4.02 -3.25 -18.01
CA PHE A 172 -3.82 -1.90 -17.45
C PHE A 172 -4.82 -0.89 -18.04
N ARG A 173 -4.97 -0.84 -19.37
CA ARG A 173 -5.85 0.10 -20.05
C ARG A 173 -7.31 -0.14 -19.69
N LYS A 174 -7.74 -1.41 -19.65
CA LYS A 174 -9.08 -1.79 -19.19
C LYS A 174 -9.32 -1.34 -17.74
N ALA A 175 -8.36 -1.61 -16.85
CA ALA A 175 -8.45 -1.19 -15.45
C ALA A 175 -8.43 0.34 -15.29
N LYS A 176 -7.68 1.06 -16.14
CA LYS A 176 -7.65 2.52 -16.17
C LYS A 176 -8.99 3.11 -16.55
N VAL A 177 -9.62 2.64 -17.63
CA VAL A 177 -10.97 3.09 -18.03
C VAL A 177 -11.98 2.88 -16.90
N ALA A 178 -11.99 1.68 -16.28
CA ALA A 178 -12.89 1.40 -15.17
C ALA A 178 -12.63 2.30 -13.95
N ARG A 179 -11.36 2.55 -13.61
CA ARG A 179 -10.97 3.46 -12.52
C ARG A 179 -11.40 4.89 -12.81
N ASP A 180 -11.17 5.38 -14.03
CA ASP A 180 -11.48 6.75 -14.41
C ASP A 180 -13.01 6.98 -14.44
N ALA A 181 -13.78 5.99 -14.89
CA ALA A 181 -15.24 6.00 -14.80
C ALA A 181 -15.74 6.03 -13.34
N ARG A 182 -15.16 5.22 -12.44
CA ARG A 182 -15.50 5.25 -11.01
C ARG A 182 -15.19 6.61 -10.39
N LYS A 183 -14.02 7.18 -10.68
CA LYS A 183 -13.63 8.51 -10.19
C LYS A 183 -14.56 9.61 -10.69
N LEU A 184 -15.01 9.54 -11.94
CA LEU A 184 -15.98 10.49 -12.48
C LEU A 184 -17.32 10.38 -11.72
N ARG A 185 -17.85 9.15 -11.59
CA ARG A 185 -19.10 8.93 -10.84
C ARG A 185 -19.01 9.40 -9.40
N ALA A 186 -17.91 9.12 -8.70
CA ALA A 186 -17.72 9.59 -7.34
C ALA A 186 -17.71 11.13 -7.25
N LYS A 187 -17.12 11.84 -8.23
CA LYS A 187 -17.17 13.30 -8.30
C LYS A 187 -18.58 13.84 -8.53
N GLU A 188 -19.35 13.19 -9.40
CA GLU A 188 -20.76 13.55 -9.65
C GLU A 188 -21.60 13.38 -8.39
N LEU A 189 -21.44 12.24 -7.70
CA LEU A 189 -22.11 11.94 -6.43
C LEU A 189 -21.76 12.96 -5.33
N VAL A 190 -20.48 13.32 -5.19
CA VAL A 190 -20.05 14.38 -4.28
C VAL A 190 -20.70 15.73 -4.63
N ALA A 191 -20.84 16.05 -5.92
CA ALA A 191 -21.43 17.31 -6.36
C ALA A 191 -22.95 17.37 -6.14
N SER A 192 -23.64 16.22 -6.08
CA SER A 192 -25.08 16.13 -5.81
C SER A 192 -25.41 15.94 -4.33
N LEU A 193 -24.43 15.93 -3.42
CA LEU A 193 -24.69 15.80 -1.98
C LEU A 193 -25.29 17.08 -1.42
N GLU A 194 -26.46 16.95 -0.78
CA GLU A 194 -27.17 18.04 -0.11
C GLU A 194 -27.17 17.87 1.42
N ASP A 195 -27.54 18.93 2.14
CA ASP A 195 -27.73 18.88 3.59
C ASP A 195 -29.03 18.12 3.96
N PRO A 196 -29.08 17.43 5.12
CA PRO A 196 -28.05 17.40 6.17
C PRO A 196 -26.90 16.41 5.90
N LEU A 197 -27.04 15.52 4.91
CA LEU A 197 -26.13 14.41 4.68
C LEU A 197 -24.69 14.87 4.42
N LEU A 198 -24.51 15.93 3.62
CA LEU A 198 -23.18 16.47 3.33
C LEU A 198 -22.46 16.94 4.61
N SER A 199 -23.17 17.69 5.45
CA SER A 199 -22.62 18.18 6.73
C SER A 199 -22.30 17.04 7.69
N GLU A 200 -23.18 16.06 7.81
CA GLU A 200 -22.95 14.86 8.65
C GLU A 200 -21.70 14.08 8.22
N ILE A 201 -21.54 13.82 6.92
CA ILE A 201 -20.38 13.10 6.40
C ILE A 201 -19.10 13.90 6.64
N ARG A 202 -19.12 15.22 6.41
CA ARG A 202 -17.96 16.08 6.66
C ARG A 202 -17.55 16.09 8.13
N ASP A 203 -18.51 16.10 9.05
CA ASP A 203 -18.20 16.08 10.47
C ASP A 203 -17.63 14.73 10.92
N LEU A 204 -18.13 13.61 10.36
CA LEU A 204 -17.52 12.30 10.57
C LEU A 204 -16.08 12.23 10.03
N VAL A 205 -15.82 12.81 8.84
CA VAL A 205 -14.48 12.88 8.26
C VAL A 205 -13.54 13.72 9.13
N LYS A 206 -13.98 14.89 9.62
CA LYS A 206 -13.19 15.73 10.57
C LYS A 206 -12.86 14.99 11.86
N GLN A 207 -13.75 14.13 12.33
CA GLN A 207 -13.56 13.27 13.49
C GLN A 207 -12.71 12.03 13.19
N GLN A 208 -12.16 11.89 11.98
CA GLN A 208 -11.41 10.72 11.50
C GLN A 208 -12.23 9.41 11.54
N ASN A 209 -13.55 9.51 11.57
CA ASN A 209 -14.46 8.36 11.59
C ASN A 209 -14.91 7.98 10.18
N THR A 210 -13.95 7.64 9.32
CA THR A 210 -14.17 7.36 7.90
C THR A 210 -15.04 6.13 7.67
N VAL A 211 -14.95 5.12 8.53
CA VAL A 211 -15.79 3.92 8.46
C VAL A 211 -17.27 4.26 8.65
N GLU A 212 -17.58 5.09 9.64
CA GLU A 212 -18.95 5.50 9.86
C GLU A 212 -19.44 6.46 8.77
N ALA A 213 -18.57 7.35 8.27
CA ALA A 213 -18.88 8.20 7.12
C ALA A 213 -19.29 7.37 5.89
N MET A 214 -18.54 6.31 5.57
CA MET A 214 -18.85 5.39 4.46
C MET A 214 -20.19 4.67 4.67
N LYS A 215 -20.42 4.13 5.88
CA LYS A 215 -21.70 3.46 6.20
C LYS A 215 -22.88 4.41 6.11
N ARG A 216 -22.73 5.63 6.63
CA ARG A 216 -23.77 6.66 6.62
C ARG A 216 -24.14 7.07 5.20
N TYR A 217 -23.15 7.29 4.33
CA TYR A 217 -23.35 7.61 2.92
C TYR A 217 -24.03 6.44 2.18
N SER A 218 -23.53 5.21 2.36
CA SER A 218 -24.07 4.01 1.73
C SER A 218 -25.53 3.78 2.13
N ALA A 219 -25.86 3.89 3.42
CA ALA A 219 -27.22 3.75 3.93
C ALA A 219 -28.18 4.82 3.39
N ALA A 220 -27.69 6.04 3.14
CA ALA A 220 -28.52 7.14 2.62
C ALA A 220 -28.79 7.03 1.10
N THR A 221 -27.80 6.56 0.34
CA THR A 221 -27.81 6.64 -1.12
C THR A 221 -28.07 5.31 -1.80
N GLY A 222 -27.93 4.18 -1.08
CA GLY A 222 -27.98 2.84 -1.63
C GLY A 222 -26.73 2.43 -2.43
N GLU A 223 -25.72 3.30 -2.53
CA GLU A 223 -24.44 2.98 -3.14
C GLU A 223 -23.67 1.96 -2.30
N ASP A 224 -22.90 1.09 -2.94
CA ASP A 224 -22.08 0.09 -2.24
C ASP A 224 -20.92 0.74 -1.46
N LEU A 225 -20.35 -0.01 -0.51
CA LEU A 225 -19.27 0.50 0.34
C LEU A 225 -17.99 0.87 -0.43
N SER A 226 -17.77 0.31 -1.62
CA SER A 226 -16.63 0.68 -2.46
C SER A 226 -16.84 2.07 -3.09
N MET A 227 -18.03 2.36 -3.60
CA MET A 227 -18.37 3.69 -4.08
C MET A 227 -18.46 4.71 -2.94
N ALA A 228 -19.03 4.31 -1.80
CA ALA A 228 -19.06 5.14 -0.59
C ALA A 228 -17.65 5.57 -0.16
N ARG A 229 -16.68 4.65 -0.22
CA ARG A 229 -15.28 4.96 0.04
C ARG A 229 -14.74 6.04 -0.90
N GLU A 230 -14.92 5.88 -2.21
CA GLU A 230 -14.41 6.85 -3.20
C GLU A 230 -15.02 8.26 -2.98
N VAL A 231 -16.30 8.34 -2.60
CA VAL A 231 -16.98 9.60 -2.26
C VAL A 231 -16.40 10.22 -0.98
N VAL A 232 -16.23 9.43 0.08
CA VAL A 232 -15.67 9.90 1.36
C VAL A 232 -14.22 10.34 1.20
N ASP A 233 -13.39 9.56 0.49
CA ASP A 233 -11.98 9.89 0.20
C ASP A 233 -11.88 11.22 -0.57
N LEU A 234 -12.80 11.49 -1.50
CA LEU A 234 -12.87 12.77 -2.22
C LEU A 234 -13.23 13.94 -1.29
N LEU A 235 -14.15 13.74 -0.34
CA LEU A 235 -14.51 14.77 0.64
C LEU A 235 -13.37 15.06 1.63
N GLU A 236 -12.64 14.02 2.04
CA GLU A 236 -11.44 14.16 2.87
C GLU A 236 -10.36 14.97 2.14
N SER A 237 -10.10 14.66 0.86
CA SER A 237 -9.08 15.37 0.05
C SER A 237 -9.37 16.85 -0.18
N ARG A 238 -10.63 17.27 -0.02
CA ARG A 238 -11.10 18.66 -0.17
C ARG A 238 -11.27 19.39 1.17
N SER A 239 -11.13 18.69 2.28
CA SER A 239 -11.24 19.30 3.61
C SER A 239 -9.98 20.13 3.88
N PRO A 240 -10.13 21.42 4.26
CA PRO A 240 -9.00 22.34 4.50
C PRO A 240 -8.15 21.94 5.71
#